data_AF-A0A445LIJ7-F1
#
_entry.id   AF-A0A445LIJ7-F1
#
_cell.length_a   1.000
_cell.length_b   1.000
_cell.length_c   1.000
_cell.angle_alpha   90.00
_cell.angle_beta   90.00
_cell.angle_gamma   90.00
#
_symmetry.space_group_name_H-M   'P 1'
#
loop_
_entity.id
_entity.type
_entity.pdbx_description
1 polymer ?
#
loop_
_entity_poly.entity_id
_entity_poly.type
_entity_poly.pdbx_seq_one_letter_code
_entity_poly.pdbx_strand_id
1 'polypeptide(L)'
;MGDNTVPEIQRTNLANVGLTLKSLGIDNVMQFDFMDPPPDEALLKAHELLYALSSLNKFVASEKYKCSDDIISIAAMLSVGKSIFYRPKDKQVRSMRQTRDIRDQLAGLLERVEIELTSNSSDVDAIKKSITSGFFPHSARLQKFGLYKTIKHLQNVRIHPGSGLAQVLPRWVVYHELVLTTKEYMRQVTEINPEWLVEIAPHYYQLKDVEDSYSKKMPRGAGRAYLDR
;
A
#
# COMPACT_ATOMS: atom_id res chain seq x y z
N MET A 1 -32.91 -2.07 29.36
CA MET A 1 -33.03 -2.83 28.11
C MET A 1 -31.65 -2.83 27.49
N GLY A 2 -31.10 -4.01 27.19
CA GLY A 2 -29.66 -4.24 27.09
C GLY A 2 -29.00 -3.56 25.90
N ASP A 3 -28.01 -2.71 26.19
CA ASP A 3 -27.02 -2.24 25.22
C ASP A 3 -26.04 -3.39 24.93
N ASN A 4 -26.45 -4.32 24.06
CA ASN A 4 -25.47 -5.21 23.44
C ASN A 4 -24.68 -4.39 22.43
N THR A 5 -23.39 -4.21 22.70
CA THR A 5 -22.46 -3.57 21.78
C THR A 5 -22.35 -4.38 20.50
N VAL A 6 -22.41 -3.71 19.35
CA VAL A 6 -22.30 -4.35 18.03
C VAL A 6 -21.03 -5.22 17.98
N PRO A 7 -21.12 -6.49 17.52
CA PRO A 7 -19.97 -7.39 17.43
C PRO A 7 -18.78 -6.77 16.69
N GLU A 8 -17.56 -7.03 17.15
CA GLU A 8 -16.33 -6.45 16.56
C GLU A 8 -16.16 -6.85 15.09
N ILE A 9 -16.56 -8.07 14.73
CA ILE A 9 -16.52 -8.59 13.36
C ILE A 9 -17.34 -7.73 12.38
N GLN A 10 -18.36 -7.02 12.86
CA GLN A 10 -19.17 -6.11 12.06
C GLN A 10 -18.61 -4.68 12.00
N ARG A 11 -17.53 -4.39 12.76
CA ARG A 11 -16.95 -3.05 12.91
C ARG A 11 -15.48 -2.92 12.46
N THR A 12 -14.84 -4.01 12.04
CA THR A 12 -13.40 -4.05 11.74
C THR A 12 -13.08 -4.51 10.32
N ASN A 13 -11.87 -4.19 9.84
CA ASN A 13 -11.32 -4.73 8.61
C ASN A 13 -11.01 -6.23 8.79
N LEU A 14 -11.62 -7.08 7.96
CA LEU A 14 -11.58 -8.53 8.08
C LEU A 14 -10.42 -9.19 7.34
N ALA A 15 -9.46 -8.43 6.80
CA ALA A 15 -8.32 -8.99 6.07
C ALA A 15 -7.55 -10.06 6.87
N ASN A 16 -7.26 -9.79 8.16
CA ASN A 16 -6.58 -10.74 9.03
C ASN A 16 -7.43 -11.99 9.35
N VAL A 17 -8.75 -11.81 9.48
CA VAL A 17 -9.70 -12.89 9.73
C VAL A 17 -9.76 -13.81 8.52
N GLY A 18 -9.91 -13.27 7.32
CA GLY A 18 -9.92 -14.07 6.10
C GLY A 18 -8.57 -14.74 5.79
N LEU A 19 -7.43 -14.14 6.19
CA LEU A 19 -6.11 -14.78 6.08
C LEU A 19 -5.99 -16.00 7.00
N THR A 20 -6.49 -15.86 8.22
CA THR A 20 -6.53 -16.96 9.20
C THR A 20 -7.44 -18.08 8.71
N LEU A 21 -8.63 -17.76 8.20
CA LEU A 21 -9.57 -18.74 7.65
C LEU A 21 -8.96 -19.50 6.45
N LYS A 22 -8.29 -18.80 5.54
CA LYS A 22 -7.56 -19.45 4.44
C LYS A 22 -6.40 -20.33 4.92
N SER A 23 -5.63 -19.90 5.93
CA SER A 23 -4.57 -20.74 6.51
C SER A 23 -5.09 -22.02 7.18
N LEU A 24 -6.36 -22.02 7.57
CA LEU A 24 -7.07 -23.18 8.11
C LEU A 24 -7.72 -24.05 7.02
N GLY A 25 -7.50 -23.75 5.73
CA GLY A 25 -8.06 -24.50 4.59
C GLY A 25 -9.48 -24.09 4.20
N ILE A 26 -9.99 -22.97 4.71
CA ILE A 26 -11.33 -22.47 4.40
C ILE A 26 -11.23 -21.50 3.22
N ASP A 27 -11.45 -22.02 2.02
CA ASP A 27 -11.25 -21.26 0.79
C ASP A 27 -12.37 -20.27 0.47
N ASN A 28 -13.61 -20.62 0.84
CA ASN A 28 -14.78 -19.82 0.56
C ASN A 28 -15.26 -19.08 1.82
N VAL A 29 -14.58 -17.96 2.12
CA VAL A 29 -14.89 -17.13 3.28
C VAL A 29 -16.33 -16.57 3.23
N MET A 30 -16.92 -16.41 2.04
CA MET A 30 -18.32 -15.96 1.88
C MET A 30 -19.35 -17.00 2.36
N GLN A 31 -18.97 -18.28 2.42
CA GLN A 31 -19.81 -19.39 2.89
C GLN A 31 -19.41 -19.88 4.28
N PHE A 32 -18.47 -19.20 4.94
CA PHE A 32 -18.08 -19.55 6.30
C PHE A 32 -19.22 -19.24 7.27
N ASP A 33 -19.54 -20.18 8.15
CA ASP A 33 -20.65 -20.10 9.10
C ASP A 33 -20.27 -19.21 10.30
N PHE A 34 -20.28 -17.90 10.08
CA PHE A 34 -20.02 -16.92 11.13
C PHE A 34 -21.19 -16.86 12.12
N MET A 35 -20.88 -16.85 13.41
CA MET A 35 -21.86 -16.66 14.48
C MET A 35 -22.66 -15.36 14.33
N ASP A 36 -21.98 -14.28 13.90
CA ASP A 36 -22.56 -13.02 13.45
C ASP A 36 -21.95 -12.66 12.09
N PRO A 37 -22.70 -12.77 10.98
CA PRO A 37 -22.16 -12.52 9.65
C PRO A 37 -21.67 -11.08 9.50
N PRO A 38 -20.44 -10.86 9.01
CA PRO A 38 -19.99 -9.53 8.63
C PRO A 38 -20.73 -9.03 7.38
N PRO A 39 -20.76 -7.71 7.13
CA PRO A 39 -21.33 -7.16 5.91
C PRO A 39 -20.64 -7.69 4.64
N ASP A 40 -21.40 -7.98 3.59
CA ASP A 40 -20.87 -8.47 2.30
C ASP A 40 -19.78 -7.56 1.75
N GLU A 41 -19.92 -6.24 1.87
CA GLU A 41 -18.93 -5.27 1.43
C GLU A 41 -17.59 -5.39 2.21
N ALA A 42 -17.64 -5.76 3.49
CA ALA A 42 -16.46 -5.98 4.32
C ALA A 42 -15.76 -7.29 3.97
N LEU A 43 -16.54 -8.34 3.66
CA LEU A 43 -16.01 -9.61 3.14
C LEU A 43 -15.41 -9.45 1.75
N LEU A 44 -16.04 -8.68 0.86
CA LEU A 44 -15.55 -8.40 -0.49
C LEU A 44 -14.24 -7.59 -0.42
N LYS A 45 -14.17 -6.56 0.43
CA LYS A 45 -12.95 -5.80 0.71
C LYS A 45 -11.85 -6.66 1.33
N ALA A 46 -12.19 -7.56 2.25
CA ALA A 46 -11.25 -8.50 2.83
C ALA A 46 -10.74 -9.50 1.79
N HIS A 47 -11.61 -9.95 0.87
CA HIS A 47 -11.23 -10.83 -0.22
C HIS A 47 -10.35 -10.12 -1.26
N GLU A 48 -10.63 -8.85 -1.59
CA GLU A 48 -9.77 -7.96 -2.37
C GLU A 48 -8.42 -7.72 -1.67
N LEU A 49 -8.41 -7.55 -0.34
CA LEU A 49 -7.21 -7.44 0.50
C LEU A 49 -6.45 -8.78 0.68
N LEU A 50 -7.13 -9.92 0.52
CA LEU A 50 -6.52 -11.26 0.52
C LEU A 50 -5.97 -11.63 -0.85
N TYR A 51 -6.59 -11.16 -1.92
CA TYR A 51 -5.99 -11.05 -3.25
C TYR A 51 -4.82 -10.07 -3.24
N ALA A 52 -4.87 -9.05 -2.37
CA ALA A 52 -3.72 -8.31 -1.87
C ALA A 52 -2.90 -9.16 -0.85
N LEU A 53 -2.63 -10.42 -1.22
CA LEU A 53 -1.38 -11.15 -0.98
C LEU A 53 -0.14 -10.32 -1.37
N SER A 54 -0.31 -9.11 -1.90
CA SER A 54 0.52 -7.91 -1.75
C SER A 54 1.58 -7.92 -0.67
N SER A 55 1.28 -8.44 0.54
CA SER A 55 2.31 -8.52 1.58
C SER A 55 3.42 -9.52 1.24
N LEU A 56 3.08 -10.68 0.69
CA LEU A 56 4.03 -11.68 0.20
C LEU A 56 4.60 -11.27 -1.16
N ASN A 57 3.74 -10.72 -2.05
CA ASN A 57 4.15 -10.28 -3.38
C ASN A 57 5.26 -9.23 -3.33
N LYS A 58 5.24 -8.27 -2.40
CA LYS A 58 6.36 -7.31 -2.27
C LYS A 58 7.67 -7.99 -1.85
N PHE A 59 7.63 -9.05 -1.04
CA PHE A 59 8.85 -9.76 -0.63
C PHE A 59 9.39 -10.62 -1.78
N VAL A 60 8.52 -11.36 -2.47
CA VAL A 60 8.91 -12.14 -3.67
C VAL A 60 9.37 -11.22 -4.80
N ALA A 61 8.69 -10.10 -5.04
CA ALA A 61 9.12 -9.12 -6.03
C ALA A 61 10.42 -8.42 -5.62
N SER A 62 10.64 -8.19 -4.33
CA SER A 62 11.89 -7.58 -3.86
C SER A 62 13.11 -8.45 -4.14
N GLU A 63 12.96 -9.77 -4.16
CA GLU A 63 14.01 -10.68 -4.64
C GLU A 63 14.29 -10.48 -6.14
N LYS A 64 13.23 -10.48 -6.96
CA LYS A 64 13.32 -10.24 -8.42
C LYS A 64 14.03 -8.91 -8.74
N TYR A 65 13.77 -7.87 -7.93
CA TYR A 65 14.33 -6.53 -8.11
C TYR A 65 15.61 -6.28 -7.28
N LYS A 66 16.09 -7.29 -6.56
CA LYS A 66 17.31 -7.24 -5.71
C LYS A 66 17.29 -6.13 -4.65
N CYS A 67 16.13 -5.90 -4.03
CA CYS A 67 15.89 -4.85 -3.04
C CYS A 67 15.17 -5.36 -1.79
N SER A 68 15.32 -6.64 -1.45
CA SER A 68 14.65 -7.29 -0.32
C SER A 68 14.99 -6.68 1.04
N ASP A 69 16.24 -6.28 1.26
CA ASP A 69 16.67 -5.61 2.50
C ASP A 69 16.02 -4.21 2.65
N ASP A 70 15.95 -3.46 1.53
CA ASP A 70 15.28 -2.16 1.48
C ASP A 70 13.79 -2.30 1.78
N ILE A 71 13.13 -3.30 1.19
CA ILE A 71 11.68 -3.52 1.31
C ILE A 71 11.29 -4.01 2.70
N ILE A 72 12.09 -4.87 3.34
CA ILE A 72 11.85 -5.25 4.74
C ILE A 72 11.97 -4.05 5.65
N SER A 73 12.98 -3.20 5.45
CA SER A 73 13.17 -1.98 6.23
C SER A 73 11.97 -1.03 6.07
N ILE A 74 11.47 -0.85 4.84
CA ILE A 74 10.26 -0.06 4.57
C ILE A 74 9.03 -0.70 5.23
N ALA A 75 8.84 -2.01 5.13
CA ALA A 75 7.71 -2.72 5.73
C ALA A 75 7.70 -2.59 7.27
N ALA A 76 8.87 -2.70 7.90
CA ALA A 76 9.02 -2.49 9.34
C ALA A 76 8.67 -1.06 9.75
N MET A 77 9.15 -0.06 8.99
CA MET A 77 8.82 1.35 9.25
C MET A 77 7.32 1.64 9.08
N LEU A 78 6.68 1.08 8.05
CA LEU A 78 5.24 1.22 7.84
C LEU A 78 4.42 0.60 8.98
N SER A 79 4.89 -0.52 9.54
CA SER A 79 4.22 -1.23 10.65
C SER A 79 4.22 -0.44 11.97
N VAL A 80 5.25 0.37 12.21
CA VAL A 80 5.33 1.25 13.39
C VAL A 80 4.59 2.58 13.17
N GLY A 81 4.45 2.99 11.90
CA GLY A 81 3.66 4.15 11.50
C GLY A 81 4.32 5.50 11.84
N LYS A 82 3.50 6.52 12.11
CA LYS A 82 3.96 7.92 12.22
C LYS A 82 4.74 8.26 13.49
N SER A 83 4.79 7.36 14.48
CA SER A 83 5.51 7.59 15.74
C SER A 83 7.01 7.78 15.53
N ILE A 84 7.58 7.27 14.42
CA ILE A 84 8.97 7.48 14.00
C ILE A 84 9.31 8.98 13.83
N PHE A 85 8.33 9.78 13.41
CA PHE A 85 8.49 11.23 13.21
C PHE A 85 8.08 12.06 14.44
N TYR A 86 7.68 11.41 15.55
CA TYR A 86 7.26 12.09 16.78
C TYR A 86 8.47 12.61 17.56
N ARG A 87 8.40 13.85 18.06
CA ARG A 87 9.44 14.47 18.90
C ARG A 87 8.83 14.84 20.25
N PRO A 88 8.87 13.93 21.24
CA PRO A 88 10.02 13.82 22.14
C PRO A 88 10.93 12.62 21.84
N LYS A 89 12.24 12.76 22.14
CA LYS A 89 13.29 11.79 21.81
C LYS A 89 13.00 10.36 22.34
N ASP A 90 12.42 10.24 23.53
CA ASP A 90 12.20 8.91 24.16
C ASP A 90 11.16 8.07 23.41
N LYS A 91 10.10 8.70 22.89
CA LYS A 91 9.08 8.04 22.07
C LYS A 91 9.64 7.64 20.71
N GLN A 92 10.57 8.42 20.17
CA GLN A 92 11.28 8.10 18.93
C GLN A 92 12.19 6.88 19.12
N VAL A 93 12.96 6.83 20.21
CA VAL A 93 13.85 5.68 20.51
C VAL A 93 13.05 4.38 20.67
N ARG A 94 11.92 4.41 21.40
CA ARG A 94 11.05 3.24 21.55
C ARG A 94 10.51 2.77 20.21
N SER A 95 10.06 3.70 19.36
CA SER A 95 9.52 3.39 18.03
C SER A 95 10.61 2.81 17.12
N MET A 96 11.82 3.37 17.13
CA MET A 96 12.94 2.85 16.35
C MET A 96 13.41 1.47 16.81
N ARG A 97 13.39 1.20 18.12
CA ARG A 97 13.67 -0.14 18.65
C ARG A 97 12.64 -1.15 18.15
N GLN A 98 11.36 -0.80 18.22
CA GLN A 98 10.29 -1.65 17.69
C GLN A 98 10.45 -1.89 16.18
N THR A 99 10.81 -0.86 15.40
CA THR A 99 11.10 -1.01 13.96
C THR A 99 12.21 -2.04 13.73
N ARG A 100 13.29 -1.98 14.50
CA ARG A 100 14.40 -2.95 14.40
C ARG A 100 13.94 -4.36 14.74
N ASP A 101 13.21 -4.54 15.84
CA ASP A 101 12.71 -5.86 16.26
C ASP A 101 11.80 -6.48 15.17
N ILE A 102 10.92 -5.68 14.55
CA ILE A 102 10.06 -6.13 13.44
C ILE A 102 10.90 -6.47 12.20
N ARG A 103 11.89 -5.65 11.86
CA ARG A 103 12.78 -5.89 10.72
C ARG A 103 13.52 -7.21 10.87
N ASP A 104 14.06 -7.48 12.06
CA ASP A 104 14.82 -8.69 12.36
C ASP A 104 13.90 -9.94 12.34
N GLN A 105 12.63 -9.81 12.76
CA GLN A 105 11.62 -10.87 12.60
C GLN A 105 11.31 -11.16 11.12
N LEU A 106 11.11 -10.11 10.31
CA LEU A 106 10.84 -10.25 8.88
C LEU A 106 12.04 -10.86 8.13
N ALA A 107 13.26 -10.48 8.48
CA ALA A 107 14.48 -11.06 7.95
C ALA A 107 14.54 -12.58 8.21
N GLY A 108 14.26 -13.02 9.44
CA GLY A 108 14.21 -14.44 9.78
C GLY A 108 13.08 -15.19 9.06
N LEU A 109 11.98 -14.54 8.71
CA LEU A 109 10.95 -15.13 7.87
C LEU A 109 11.39 -15.26 6.41
N LEU A 110 12.08 -14.26 5.85
CA LEU A 110 12.61 -14.32 4.48
C LEU A 110 13.66 -15.42 4.33
N GLU A 111 14.54 -15.58 5.32
CA GLU A 111 15.52 -16.67 5.36
C GLU A 111 14.83 -18.05 5.31
N ARG A 112 13.75 -18.24 6.07
CA ARG A 112 12.99 -19.52 6.07
C ARG A 112 12.32 -19.84 4.75
N VAL A 113 12.01 -18.82 3.94
CA VAL A 113 11.45 -18.99 2.59
C VAL A 113 12.50 -18.85 1.50
N GLU A 114 13.78 -18.91 1.87
CA GLU A 114 14.94 -18.89 0.97
C GLU A 114 15.09 -17.62 0.14
N ILE A 115 14.56 -16.49 0.62
CA ILE A 115 14.74 -15.18 -0.04
C ILE A 115 16.02 -14.51 0.49
N GLU A 116 16.97 -14.29 -0.41
CA GLU A 116 18.23 -13.60 -0.09
C GLU A 116 18.00 -12.11 0.23
N LEU A 117 18.67 -11.61 1.26
CA LEU A 117 18.67 -10.18 1.61
C LEU A 117 19.65 -9.42 0.73
N THR A 118 19.12 -8.58 -0.16
CA THR A 118 19.90 -7.76 -1.09
C THR A 118 19.40 -6.32 -1.05
N SER A 119 20.32 -5.37 -1.18
CA SER A 119 19.99 -3.94 -1.25
C SER A 119 20.39 -3.38 -2.62
N ASN A 120 19.57 -2.51 -3.19
CA ASN A 120 19.84 -1.86 -4.48
C ASN A 120 19.53 -0.36 -4.39
N SER A 121 20.35 0.35 -3.60
CA SER A 121 20.16 1.77 -3.31
C SER A 121 20.36 2.68 -4.52
N SER A 122 21.03 2.20 -5.58
CA SER A 122 21.22 2.95 -6.83
C SER A 122 19.99 2.94 -7.73
N ASP A 123 19.14 1.92 -7.63
CA ASP A 123 17.96 1.76 -8.50
C ASP A 123 16.67 1.99 -7.70
N VAL A 124 16.29 3.27 -7.63
CA VAL A 124 15.06 3.68 -6.96
C VAL A 124 13.82 3.12 -7.67
N ASP A 125 13.88 2.87 -8.96
CA ASP A 125 12.75 2.33 -9.72
C ASP A 125 12.52 0.85 -9.40
N ALA A 126 13.59 0.07 -9.17
CA ALA A 126 13.49 -1.29 -8.64
C ALA A 126 12.74 -1.33 -7.30
N ILE A 127 13.08 -0.43 -6.37
CA ILE A 127 12.39 -0.30 -5.07
C ILE A 127 10.92 0.10 -5.29
N LYS A 128 10.64 1.09 -6.14
CA LYS A 128 9.27 1.53 -6.43
C LYS A 128 8.44 0.45 -7.12
N LYS A 129 9.00 -0.33 -8.04
CA LYS A 129 8.34 -1.48 -8.67
C LYS A 129 8.00 -2.55 -7.63
N SER A 130 8.92 -2.84 -6.72
CA SER A 130 8.67 -3.75 -5.61
C SER A 130 7.54 -3.24 -4.69
N ILE A 131 7.55 -1.97 -4.30
CA ILE A 131 6.44 -1.35 -3.55
C ILE A 131 5.13 -1.45 -4.36
N THR A 132 5.17 -1.17 -5.65
CA THR A 132 4.01 -1.24 -6.55
C THR A 132 3.45 -2.66 -6.59
N SER A 133 4.27 -3.70 -6.58
CA SER A 133 3.78 -5.09 -6.50
C SER A 133 3.04 -5.43 -5.22
N GLY A 134 3.35 -4.75 -4.12
CA GLY A 134 2.59 -4.84 -2.88
C GLY A 134 1.38 -3.89 -2.84
N PHE A 135 1.38 -2.78 -3.57
CA PHE A 135 0.35 -1.76 -3.43
C PHE A 135 -0.39 -1.45 -4.73
N PHE A 136 -0.32 -2.35 -5.72
CA PHE A 136 -0.96 -2.14 -7.01
C PHE A 136 -2.47 -1.87 -6.92
N PRO A 137 -3.27 -2.45 -5.99
CA PRO A 137 -4.68 -2.10 -5.87
C PRO A 137 -4.89 -0.66 -5.37
N HIS A 138 -3.95 -0.16 -4.56
CA HIS A 138 -3.95 1.17 -3.95
C HIS A 138 -3.30 2.20 -4.88
N SER A 139 -3.80 2.31 -6.10
CA SER A 139 -3.28 3.22 -7.11
C SER A 139 -4.24 4.41 -7.33
N ALA A 140 -3.66 5.57 -7.64
CA ALA A 140 -4.43 6.77 -7.97
C ALA A 140 -3.72 7.63 -9.01
N ARG A 141 -4.53 8.38 -9.77
CA ARG A 141 -4.06 9.32 -10.78
C ARG A 141 -4.49 10.73 -10.45
N LEU A 142 -3.58 11.69 -10.65
CA LEU A 142 -3.87 13.11 -10.52
C LEU A 142 -4.92 13.55 -11.56
N GLN A 143 -5.91 14.30 -11.11
CA GLN A 143 -6.90 14.97 -11.94
C GLN A 143 -6.58 16.47 -12.06
N LYS A 144 -7.43 17.33 -11.49
CA LYS A 144 -7.31 18.79 -11.47
C LYS A 144 -7.24 19.28 -10.03
N PHE A 145 -6.56 20.40 -9.81
CA PHE A 145 -6.51 21.10 -8.51
C PHE A 145 -6.08 20.21 -7.33
N GLY A 146 -5.12 19.31 -7.56
CA GLY A 146 -4.60 18.40 -6.53
C GLY A 146 -5.58 17.30 -6.10
N LEU A 147 -6.71 17.14 -6.79
CA LEU A 147 -7.61 16.00 -6.63
C LEU A 147 -7.02 14.80 -7.38
N TYR A 148 -7.01 13.64 -6.73
CA TYR A 148 -6.68 12.36 -7.32
C TYR A 148 -7.92 11.50 -7.44
N LYS A 149 -7.88 10.56 -8.38
CA LYS A 149 -8.92 9.56 -8.54
C LYS A 149 -8.29 8.18 -8.51
N THR A 150 -8.79 7.30 -7.64
CA THR A 150 -8.34 5.90 -7.59
C THR A 150 -8.68 5.21 -8.92
N ILE A 151 -7.82 4.31 -9.41
CA ILE A 151 -8.01 3.76 -10.76
C ILE A 151 -9.26 2.89 -10.86
N LYS A 152 -9.43 1.90 -9.97
CA LYS A 152 -10.54 0.94 -10.07
C LYS A 152 -11.86 1.45 -9.50
N HIS A 153 -11.85 1.91 -8.24
CA HIS A 153 -13.09 2.33 -7.58
C HIS A 153 -13.51 3.76 -7.91
N LEU A 154 -12.69 4.50 -8.68
CA LEU A 154 -13.02 5.85 -9.13
C LEU A 154 -13.35 6.84 -7.97
N GLN A 155 -12.80 6.60 -6.77
CA GLN A 155 -12.97 7.42 -5.58
C GLN A 155 -12.10 8.68 -5.64
N ASN A 156 -12.63 9.76 -5.09
CA ASN A 156 -11.99 11.07 -5.06
C ASN A 156 -11.13 11.22 -3.80
N VAL A 157 -9.82 11.23 -3.99
CA VAL A 157 -8.85 11.23 -2.88
C VAL A 157 -7.84 12.36 -3.07
N ARG A 158 -7.09 12.70 -2.02
CA ARG A 158 -6.02 13.72 -2.08
C ARG A 158 -4.77 13.20 -1.38
N ILE A 159 -3.59 13.70 -1.76
CA ILE A 159 -2.40 13.44 -0.95
C ILE A 159 -2.57 14.15 0.40
N HIS A 160 -2.32 13.45 1.50
CA HIS A 160 -2.38 14.03 2.83
C HIS A 160 -1.40 15.21 2.97
N PRO A 161 -1.77 16.35 3.57
CA PRO A 161 -0.90 17.53 3.65
C PRO A 161 0.45 17.30 4.33
N GLY A 162 0.48 16.40 5.32
CA GLY A 162 1.72 15.98 6.00
C GLY A 162 2.62 15.01 5.21
N SER A 163 2.31 14.71 3.94
CA SER A 163 3.17 13.92 3.06
C SER A 163 4.19 14.83 2.38
N GLY A 164 5.43 14.36 2.22
CA GLY A 164 6.47 15.09 1.48
C GLY A 164 6.11 15.37 0.00
N LEU A 165 5.19 14.59 -0.57
CA LEU A 165 4.73 14.75 -1.96
C LEU A 165 3.53 15.69 -2.11
N ALA A 166 3.04 16.31 -1.03
CA ALA A 166 1.86 17.18 -1.08
C ALA A 166 2.04 18.41 -1.99
N GLN A 167 3.28 18.85 -2.21
CA GLN A 167 3.61 19.99 -3.07
C GLN A 167 4.04 19.57 -4.49
N VAL A 168 4.55 18.35 -4.66
CA VAL A 168 5.04 17.85 -5.96
C VAL A 168 3.88 17.42 -6.85
N LEU A 169 2.84 16.82 -6.26
CA LEU A 169 1.65 16.32 -6.96
C LEU A 169 2.02 15.42 -8.17
N PRO A 170 2.72 14.30 -7.95
CA PRO A 170 3.08 13.36 -9.03
C PRO A 170 1.84 12.82 -9.77
N ARG A 171 1.99 12.55 -11.07
CA ARG A 171 0.87 12.20 -11.94
C ARG A 171 0.19 10.90 -11.55
N TRP A 172 0.99 9.90 -11.19
CA TRP A 172 0.56 8.55 -10.85
C TRP A 172 1.21 8.12 -9.55
N VAL A 173 0.42 7.53 -8.67
CA VAL A 173 0.88 7.14 -7.35
C VAL A 173 0.31 5.81 -6.91
N VAL A 174 1.07 5.14 -6.05
CA VAL A 174 0.55 4.14 -5.12
C VAL A 174 0.56 4.71 -3.70
N TYR A 175 -0.32 4.22 -2.85
CA TYR A 175 -0.42 4.66 -1.46
C TYR A 175 -0.58 3.49 -0.49
N HIS A 176 -0.19 3.69 0.76
CA HIS A 176 -0.28 2.65 1.78
C HIS A 176 -1.70 2.53 2.35
N GLU A 177 -2.27 3.66 2.78
CA GLU A 177 -3.58 3.73 3.43
C GLU A 177 -4.39 4.95 2.98
N LEU A 178 -5.71 4.84 3.10
CA LEU A 178 -6.64 5.95 3.05
C LEU A 178 -7.02 6.34 4.48
N VAL A 179 -7.04 7.64 4.75
CA VAL A 179 -7.55 8.19 6.00
C VAL A 179 -8.68 9.15 5.70
N LEU A 180 -9.86 8.80 6.21
CA LEU A 180 -11.03 9.67 6.16
C LEU A 180 -10.97 10.67 7.32
N THR A 181 -11.09 11.94 7.00
CA THR A 181 -11.29 13.02 7.97
C THR A 181 -12.48 13.86 7.53
N THR A 182 -12.24 15.10 7.08
CA THR A 182 -13.22 15.91 6.34
C THR A 182 -13.20 15.60 4.84
N LYS A 183 -12.06 15.10 4.35
CA LYS A 183 -11.86 14.58 3.00
C LYS A 183 -11.09 13.26 3.11
N GLU A 184 -11.13 12.46 2.05
CA GLU A 184 -10.32 11.26 1.95
C GLU A 184 -8.89 11.60 1.54
N TYR A 185 -7.92 11.15 2.33
CA TYR A 185 -6.52 11.42 2.12
C TYR A 185 -5.68 10.14 2.01
N MET A 186 -4.86 10.06 0.99
CA MET A 186 -3.81 9.05 0.81
C MET A 186 -2.60 9.37 1.69
N ARG A 187 -2.04 8.34 2.33
CA ARG A 187 -0.79 8.43 3.13
C ARG A 187 0.26 7.44 2.66
N GLN A 188 1.52 7.76 2.98
CA GLN A 188 2.74 7.11 2.49
C GLN A 188 2.64 6.85 0.98
N VAL A 189 2.71 7.96 0.23
CA VAL A 189 2.49 7.98 -1.22
C VAL A 189 3.82 7.82 -1.94
N THR A 190 3.85 7.02 -3.00
CA THR A 190 5.02 6.80 -3.85
C THR A 190 4.65 7.07 -5.30
N GLU A 191 5.46 7.87 -6.00
CA GLU A 191 5.30 8.08 -7.45
C GLU A 191 5.70 6.84 -8.23
N ILE A 192 4.91 6.50 -9.27
CA ILE A 192 5.12 5.31 -10.11
C ILE A 192 4.95 5.64 -11.59
N ASN A 193 5.57 4.84 -12.46
CA ASN A 193 5.16 4.79 -13.87
C ASN A 193 3.90 3.91 -13.98
N PRO A 194 2.82 4.39 -14.62
CA PRO A 194 1.59 3.62 -14.76
C PRO A 194 1.75 2.29 -15.53
N GLU A 195 2.70 2.19 -16.45
CA GLU A 195 2.97 0.95 -17.21
C GLU A 195 3.32 -0.23 -16.29
N TRP A 196 3.94 0.06 -15.13
CA TRP A 196 4.28 -0.96 -14.13
C TRP A 196 3.03 -1.64 -13.57
N LEU A 197 1.89 -0.97 -13.51
CA LEU A 197 0.66 -1.57 -13.01
C LEU A 197 0.18 -2.70 -13.93
N VAL A 198 0.33 -2.52 -15.25
CA VAL A 198 0.00 -3.56 -16.25
C VAL A 198 1.06 -4.65 -16.26
N GLU A 199 2.35 -4.30 -16.15
CA GLU A 199 3.46 -5.27 -16.04
C GLU A 199 3.29 -6.20 -14.82
N ILE A 200 2.97 -5.62 -13.67
CA ILE A 200 2.97 -6.30 -12.38
C ILE A 200 1.66 -7.04 -12.12
N ALA A 201 0.53 -6.45 -12.48
CA ALA A 201 -0.79 -7.04 -12.22
C ALA A 201 -1.66 -7.04 -13.48
N PRO A 202 -1.29 -7.79 -14.54
CA PRO A 202 -2.04 -7.84 -15.80
C PRO A 202 -3.44 -8.44 -15.67
N HIS A 203 -3.67 -9.25 -14.62
CA HIS A 203 -4.99 -9.77 -14.27
C HIS A 203 -5.91 -8.70 -13.68
N TYR A 204 -5.34 -7.63 -13.12
CA TYR A 204 -6.06 -6.56 -12.47
C TYR A 204 -6.15 -5.32 -13.37
N TYR A 205 -5.07 -4.92 -14.05
CA TYR A 205 -5.01 -3.74 -14.91
C TYR A 205 -4.93 -4.08 -16.39
N GLN A 206 -5.63 -3.29 -17.20
CA GLN A 206 -5.55 -3.29 -18.66
C GLN A 206 -4.92 -1.99 -19.16
N LEU A 207 -4.41 -1.98 -20.41
CA LEU A 207 -3.82 -0.77 -21.01
C LEU A 207 -4.75 0.45 -20.94
N LYS A 208 -6.06 0.26 -21.16
CA LYS A 208 -7.07 1.32 -21.05
C LYS A 208 -7.14 1.97 -19.65
N ASP A 209 -6.79 1.25 -18.60
CA ASP A 209 -6.83 1.77 -17.22
C ASP A 209 -5.67 2.75 -16.94
N VAL A 210 -4.58 2.59 -17.69
CA VAL A 210 -3.35 3.39 -17.57
C VAL A 210 -3.21 4.44 -18.67
N GLU A 211 -4.13 4.47 -19.64
CA GLU A 211 -4.18 5.48 -20.68
C GLU A 211 -4.53 6.87 -20.13
N ASP A 212 -3.63 7.82 -20.33
CA ASP A 212 -3.85 9.19 -19.88
C ASP A 212 -4.45 10.07 -20.98
N SER A 213 -5.77 10.03 -21.12
CA SER A 213 -6.53 10.89 -22.06
C SER A 213 -6.32 12.40 -21.85
N TYR A 214 -5.83 12.83 -20.68
CA TYR A 214 -5.55 14.24 -20.37
C TYR A 214 -4.12 14.68 -20.72
N SER A 215 -3.19 13.74 -20.94
CA SER A 215 -1.81 14.05 -21.35
C SER A 215 -1.76 14.81 -22.68
N LYS A 216 -2.76 14.61 -23.55
CA LYS A 216 -2.89 15.27 -24.86
C LYS A 216 -3.37 16.74 -24.78
N LYS A 217 -3.82 17.23 -23.61
CA LYS A 217 -4.53 18.52 -23.49
C LYS A 217 -3.96 19.50 -22.44
N MET A 218 -2.85 19.19 -21.78
CA MET A 218 -2.27 20.12 -20.78
C MET A 218 -0.87 20.60 -21.17
N PRO A 219 -0.54 21.89 -20.96
CA PRO A 219 0.80 22.41 -21.23
C PRO A 219 1.81 21.70 -20.33
N ARG A 220 2.96 21.34 -20.89
CA ARG A 220 4.08 20.75 -20.15
C ARG A 220 4.58 21.76 -19.11
N GLY A 221 4.12 21.62 -17.86
CA GLY A 221 4.73 22.28 -16.72
C GLY A 221 6.07 21.61 -16.44
N ALA A 222 7.15 22.39 -16.41
CA ALA A 222 8.51 21.91 -16.21
C ALA A 222 8.63 21.11 -14.90
N GLY A 223 8.90 19.81 -15.01
CA GLY A 223 9.39 19.01 -13.90
C GLY A 223 10.81 19.47 -13.54
N ARG A 224 11.09 19.59 -12.25
CA ARG A 224 12.38 20.08 -11.70
C ARG A 224 13.61 19.20 -11.99
N ALA A 225 13.48 18.11 -12.74
CA ALA A 225 14.59 17.27 -13.16
C ALA A 225 15.55 17.94 -14.20
N TYR A 226 15.37 19.23 -14.49
CA TYR A 226 16.20 20.00 -15.42
C TYR A 226 17.02 21.13 -14.75
N LEU A 227 16.96 21.27 -13.42
CA LEU A 227 17.67 22.36 -12.72
C LEU A 227 18.98 21.96 -12.03
N ASP A 228 19.40 20.69 -12.12
CA ASP A 228 20.70 20.23 -11.63
C ASP A 228 21.57 19.66 -12.76
N ARG A 229 21.88 20.50 -13.76
CA ARG A 229 23.04 20.31 -14.65
C ARG A 229 23.80 21.63 -14.81
#